data_AF-A0A963MHJ2-F1
#
_entry.id   AF-A0A963MHJ2-F1
#
_cell.length_a   1.000
_cell.length_b   1.000
_cell.length_c   1.000
_cell.angle_alpha   90.00
_cell.angle_beta   90.00
_cell.angle_gamma   90.00
#
_symmetry.space_group_name_H-M   'P 1'
#
loop_
_entity.id
_entity.type
_entity.pdbx_description
1 polymer ?
#
loop_
_entity_poly.entity_id
_entity_poly.type
_entity_poly.pdbx_seq_one_letter_code
_entity_poly.pdbx_strand_id
1 'polypeptide(L)'
;YVLRAIGARQAHRYFLTAERIDAGRAAALGLVHELVEDEAALDAAVAALVGAILQGGPLAQAAAKDLIRAVAHRPVSDALRDDTARRIAAQRATAEAKEGLCAFLDKRPPGWAPQA
;
A
#
# COMPACT_ATOMS: atom_id res chain seq x y z
N TYR A 1 5.28 -12.67 3.51
CA TYR A 1 5.85 -13.81 4.27
C TYR A 1 6.24 -13.33 5.65
N VAL A 2 6.00 -14.11 6.71
CA VAL A 2 6.02 -13.65 8.13
C VAL A 2 7.32 -12.95 8.52
N LEU A 3 8.50 -13.47 8.12
CA LEU A 3 9.79 -12.80 8.38
C LEU A 3 9.87 -11.36 7.84
N ARG A 4 9.25 -11.07 6.68
CA ARG A 4 9.24 -9.72 6.11
C ARG A 4 8.31 -8.78 6.87
N ALA A 5 7.29 -9.31 7.54
CA ALA A 5 6.33 -8.52 8.30
C ALA A 5 6.89 -8.17 9.69
N ILE A 6 7.35 -9.17 10.45
CA ILE A 6 7.72 -9.00 11.86
C ILE A 6 9.23 -8.95 12.11
N GLY A 7 10.04 -9.17 11.07
CA GLY A 7 11.50 -9.20 11.16
C GLY A 7 12.07 -10.48 11.78
N ALA A 8 13.37 -10.74 11.54
CA ALA A 8 14.06 -11.94 12.02
C ALA A 8 14.05 -12.06 13.54
N ARG A 9 14.23 -10.94 14.26
CA ARG A 9 14.27 -10.91 15.73
C ARG A 9 12.99 -11.47 16.36
N GLN A 10 11.82 -11.04 15.88
CA GLN A 10 10.54 -11.50 16.41
C GLN A 10 10.23 -12.91 15.89
N ALA A 11 10.57 -13.21 14.64
CA ALA A 11 10.39 -14.54 14.07
C ALA A 11 11.14 -15.62 14.87
N HIS A 12 12.37 -15.37 15.33
CA HIS A 12 13.11 -16.31 16.20
C HIS A 12 12.32 -16.73 17.43
N ARG A 13 11.66 -15.78 18.11
CA ARG A 13 10.84 -16.08 19.28
C ARG A 13 9.63 -16.94 18.91
N TYR A 14 8.83 -16.49 17.96
CA TYR A 14 7.53 -17.12 17.66
C TYR A 14 7.66 -18.45 16.91
N PHE A 15 8.71 -18.63 16.10
CA PHE A 15 8.89 -19.88 15.36
C PHE A 15 9.40 -21.01 16.24
N LEU A 16 10.22 -20.69 17.27
CA LEU A 16 10.78 -21.70 18.17
C LEU A 16 9.83 -22.07 19.31
N THR A 17 9.02 -21.11 19.79
CA THR A 17 8.11 -21.33 20.92
C THR A 17 6.72 -21.80 20.49
N ALA A 18 6.33 -21.49 19.25
CA ALA A 18 4.97 -21.68 18.74
C ALA A 18 3.88 -21.06 19.63
N GLU A 19 4.22 -20.04 20.43
CA GLU A 19 3.23 -19.36 21.29
C GLU A 19 2.19 -18.62 20.43
N ARG A 20 0.94 -18.62 20.89
CA ARG A 20 -0.13 -17.83 20.27
C ARG A 20 -0.01 -16.36 20.66
N ILE A 21 -0.31 -15.48 19.73
CA ILE A 21 -0.41 -14.03 19.97
C ILE A 21 -1.84 -13.56 19.76
N ASP A 22 -2.25 -12.55 20.51
CA ASP A 22 -3.51 -11.84 20.28
C ASP A 22 -3.36 -10.79 19.17
N ALA A 23 -4.49 -10.17 18.80
CA ALA A 23 -4.54 -9.15 17.75
C ALA A 23 -3.72 -7.90 18.12
N GLY A 24 -3.76 -7.48 19.39
CA GLY A 24 -2.95 -6.38 19.93
C GLY A 24 -1.46 -6.57 19.65
N ARG A 25 -0.96 -7.76 19.96
CA ARG A 25 0.44 -8.13 19.71
C ARG A 25 0.73 -8.25 18.22
N ALA A 26 -0.18 -8.82 17.42
CA ALA A 26 -0.01 -8.90 15.97
C ALA A 26 0.15 -7.52 15.32
N ALA A 27 -0.64 -6.53 15.75
CA ALA A 27 -0.54 -5.15 15.26
C ALA A 27 0.78 -4.49 15.69
N ALA A 28 1.16 -4.64 16.96
CA ALA A 28 2.43 -4.11 17.48
C ALA A 28 3.66 -4.69 16.76
N LEU A 29 3.56 -5.91 16.22
CA LEU A 29 4.61 -6.55 15.43
C LEU A 29 4.59 -6.15 13.95
N GLY A 30 3.56 -5.45 13.48
CA GLY A 30 3.35 -5.15 12.06
C GLY A 30 2.86 -6.34 11.23
N LEU A 31 2.29 -7.37 11.87
CA LEU A 31 1.69 -8.51 11.16
C LEU A 31 0.33 -8.15 10.57
N VAL A 32 -0.41 -7.25 11.24
CA VAL A 32 -1.63 -6.61 10.75
C VAL A 32 -1.45 -5.09 10.80
N HIS A 33 -2.19 -4.36 9.96
CA HIS A 33 -2.03 -2.91 9.82
C HIS A 33 -2.91 -2.10 10.76
N GLU A 34 -4.07 -2.64 11.14
CA GLU A 34 -5.11 -1.92 11.89
C GLU A 34 -5.87 -2.91 12.80
N LEU A 35 -6.35 -2.39 13.92
CA LEU A 35 -7.26 -3.07 14.83
C LEU A 35 -8.56 -2.26 14.91
N VAL A 36 -9.68 -2.97 14.95
CA VAL A 36 -11.01 -2.40 15.17
C VAL A 36 -11.56 -2.87 16.51
N GLU A 37 -12.51 -2.12 17.05
CA GLU A 37 -13.08 -2.37 18.39
C GLU A 37 -13.85 -3.69 18.46
N ASP A 38 -14.63 -3.99 17.43
CA ASP A 38 -15.45 -5.20 17.34
C ASP A 38 -15.68 -5.66 15.88
N GLU A 39 -16.41 -6.76 15.73
CA GLU A 39 -16.76 -7.34 14.43
C GLU A 39 -17.66 -6.41 13.60
N ALA A 40 -18.53 -5.63 14.25
CA ALA A 40 -19.42 -4.70 13.55
C ALA A 40 -18.64 -3.54 12.91
N ALA A 41 -17.53 -3.11 13.51
CA ALA A 41 -16.64 -2.09 12.97
C ALA A 41 -15.75 -2.59 11.83
N LEU A 42 -15.59 -3.92 11.65
CA LEU A 42 -14.69 -4.49 10.66
C LEU A 42 -15.11 -4.14 9.22
N ASP A 43 -16.38 -4.30 8.89
CA ASP A 43 -16.90 -4.02 7.54
C ASP A 43 -16.75 -2.53 7.19
N ALA A 44 -16.94 -1.64 8.16
CA ALA A 44 -16.77 -0.21 7.98
C ALA A 44 -15.30 0.15 7.67
N ALA A 45 -14.34 -0.42 8.40
CA ALA A 45 -12.92 -0.21 8.16
C ALA A 45 -12.49 -0.76 6.78
N VAL A 46 -12.97 -1.94 6.41
CA VAL A 46 -12.72 -2.52 5.08
C VAL A 46 -13.32 -1.64 3.99
N ALA A 47 -14.56 -1.18 4.14
CA ALA A 47 -15.21 -0.30 3.18
C ALA A 47 -14.47 1.03 3.00
N ALA A 48 -13.98 1.62 4.10
CA ALA A 48 -13.16 2.83 4.05
C ALA A 48 -11.86 2.63 3.26
N LEU A 49 -11.13 1.54 3.52
CA LEU A 49 -9.90 1.21 2.81
C LEU A 49 -10.14 0.90 1.33
N VAL A 50 -11.16 0.10 1.01
CA VAL A 50 -11.55 -0.19 -0.38
C VAL A 50 -11.95 1.10 -1.10
N GLY A 51 -12.75 1.95 -0.45
CA GLY A 51 -13.14 3.25 -0.96
C GLY A 51 -11.93 4.11 -1.32
N ALA A 52 -10.93 4.19 -0.42
CA ALA A 52 -9.69 4.92 -0.67
C ALA A 52 -8.87 4.33 -1.84
N ILE A 53 -8.78 3.01 -1.95
CA ILE A 53 -8.07 2.35 -3.06
C ILE A 53 -8.74 2.64 -4.40
N LEU A 54 -10.08 2.59 -4.45
CA LEU A 54 -10.87 2.81 -5.66
C LEU A 54 -10.83 4.26 -6.17
N GLN A 55 -10.41 5.23 -5.35
CA GLN A 55 -10.14 6.59 -5.82
C GLN A 55 -8.89 6.67 -6.71
N GLY A 56 -7.95 5.72 -6.57
CA GLY A 56 -6.70 5.71 -7.33
C GLY A 56 -6.83 5.04 -8.69
N GLY A 57 -6.15 5.61 -9.70
CA GLY A 57 -6.10 5.02 -11.04
C GLY A 57 -5.45 3.63 -11.02
N PRO A 58 -6.03 2.61 -11.68
CA PRO A 58 -5.53 1.24 -11.62
C PRO A 58 -4.09 1.07 -12.12
N LEU A 59 -3.67 1.81 -13.16
CA LEU A 59 -2.29 1.76 -13.65
C LEU A 59 -1.33 2.43 -12.67
N ALA A 60 -1.72 3.55 -12.06
CA ALA A 60 -0.95 4.21 -11.02
C ALA A 60 -0.77 3.32 -9.77
N GLN A 61 -1.82 2.61 -9.35
CA GLN A 61 -1.76 1.66 -8.24
C GLN A 61 -0.81 0.49 -8.56
N ALA A 62 -0.85 -0.05 -9.78
CA ALA A 62 0.08 -1.08 -10.23
C ALA A 62 1.53 -0.57 -10.22
N ALA A 63 1.77 0.60 -10.80
CA ALA A 63 3.09 1.24 -10.84
C ALA A 63 3.64 1.53 -9.44
N ALA A 64 2.79 1.96 -8.49
CA ALA A 64 3.19 2.18 -7.10
C ALA A 64 3.64 0.87 -6.43
N LYS A 65 2.88 -0.24 -6.62
CA LYS A 65 3.27 -1.56 -6.09
C LYS A 65 4.58 -2.04 -6.70
N ASP A 66 4.79 -1.83 -7.99
CA ASP A 66 6.03 -2.20 -8.67
C ASP A 66 7.22 -1.35 -8.22
N LEU A 67 7.02 -0.05 -8.00
CA LEU A 67 8.03 0.82 -7.42
C LEU A 67 8.43 0.35 -6.02
N ILE A 68 7.47 0.04 -5.15
CA ILE A 68 7.73 -0.49 -3.80
C ILE A 68 8.61 -1.74 -3.88
N ARG A 69 8.28 -2.69 -4.77
CA ARG A 69 9.08 -3.91 -4.98
C ARG A 69 10.48 -3.59 -5.49
N ALA A 70 10.61 -2.62 -6.39
CA ALA A 70 11.88 -2.24 -7.01
C ALA A 70 12.85 -1.54 -6.04
N VAL A 71 12.34 -0.88 -5.01
CA VAL A 71 13.14 -0.12 -4.02
C VAL A 71 13.30 -0.84 -2.68
N ALA A 72 12.34 -1.70 -2.31
CA ALA A 72 12.37 -2.39 -1.03
C ALA A 72 13.67 -3.19 -0.86
N HIS A 73 14.25 -3.12 0.34
CA HIS A 73 15.47 -3.85 0.71
C HIS A 73 16.72 -3.48 -0.08
N ARG A 74 16.75 -2.32 -0.76
CA ARG A 74 17.93 -1.79 -1.44
C ARG A 74 18.49 -0.57 -0.71
N PRO A 75 19.81 -0.38 -0.65
CA PRO A 75 20.38 0.86 -0.17
C PRO A 75 20.00 2.01 -1.12
N VAL A 76 19.79 3.20 -0.55
CA VAL A 76 19.53 4.41 -1.33
C VAL A 76 20.84 4.84 -1.98
N SER A 77 20.96 4.60 -3.29
CA SER A 77 22.07 5.04 -4.13
C SER A 77 21.60 6.03 -5.19
N ASP A 78 22.53 6.75 -5.82
CA ASP A 78 22.18 7.67 -6.92
C ASP A 78 21.54 6.92 -8.09
N ALA A 79 22.02 5.72 -8.42
CA ALA A 79 21.38 4.87 -9.43
C ALA A 79 19.92 4.50 -9.07
N LEU A 80 19.62 4.26 -7.80
CA LEU A 80 18.24 3.99 -7.36
C LEU A 80 17.38 5.25 -7.48
N ARG A 81 17.90 6.42 -7.10
CA ARG A 81 17.22 7.72 -7.20
C ARG A 81 16.92 8.08 -8.66
N ASP A 82 17.85 7.83 -9.56
CA ASP A 82 17.66 8.07 -10.99
C ASP A 82 16.59 7.14 -11.58
N ASP A 83 16.58 5.87 -11.16
CA ASP A 83 15.56 4.90 -11.58
C ASP A 83 14.16 5.30 -11.09
N THR A 84 14.03 5.68 -9.81
CA THR A 84 12.73 6.12 -9.27
C THR A 84 12.24 7.39 -9.94
N ALA A 85 13.14 8.36 -10.18
CA ALA A 85 12.80 9.60 -10.90
C ALA A 85 12.27 9.31 -12.31
N ARG A 86 12.95 8.43 -13.07
CA ARG A 86 12.49 8.02 -14.42
C ARG A 86 11.13 7.33 -14.38
N ARG A 87 10.91 6.40 -13.45
CA ARG A 87 9.62 5.70 -13.29
C ARG A 87 8.48 6.67 -12.99
N ILE A 88 8.71 7.61 -12.07
CA ILE A 88 7.70 8.62 -11.69
C ILE A 88 7.41 9.55 -12.87
N ALA A 89 8.44 10.00 -13.59
CA ALA A 89 8.27 10.85 -14.78
C ALA A 89 7.47 10.13 -15.88
N ALA A 90 7.80 8.87 -16.17
CA ALA A 90 7.08 8.05 -17.13
C ALA A 90 5.61 7.87 -16.74
N GLN A 91 5.33 7.57 -15.46
CA GLN A 91 3.95 7.41 -14.97
C GLN A 91 3.14 8.70 -15.14
N ARG A 92 3.73 9.86 -14.83
CA ARG A 92 3.08 11.17 -14.99
C ARG A 92 2.75 11.53 -16.45
N ALA A 93 3.44 10.95 -17.42
CA ALA A 93 3.20 11.19 -18.84
C ALA A 93 2.05 10.34 -19.42
N THR A 94 1.54 9.35 -18.68
CA THR A 94 0.48 8.44 -19.13
C THR A 94 -0.86 9.14 -19.30
N ALA A 95 -1.75 8.56 -20.12
CA ALA A 95 -3.11 9.05 -20.30
C ALA A 95 -3.91 9.06 -18.99
N GLU A 96 -3.76 8.01 -18.16
CA GLU A 96 -4.43 7.92 -16.86
C GLU A 96 -3.99 9.04 -15.91
N ALA A 97 -2.69 9.34 -15.84
CA ALA A 97 -2.20 10.44 -15.00
C ALA A 97 -2.70 11.81 -15.48
N LYS A 98 -2.76 12.03 -16.80
CA LYS A 98 -3.31 13.25 -17.39
C LYS A 98 -4.80 13.40 -17.08
N GLU A 99 -5.58 12.34 -17.25
CA GLU A 99 -7.00 12.32 -16.89
C GLU A 99 -7.22 12.62 -15.41
N GLY A 100 -6.44 12.02 -14.51
CA GLY A 100 -6.54 12.30 -13.07
C GLY A 100 -6.27 13.76 -12.72
N LEU A 101 -5.27 14.36 -13.36
CA LEU A 101 -4.97 15.78 -13.19
C LEU A 101 -6.12 16.66 -13.72
N CYS A 102 -6.63 16.37 -14.92
CA CYS A 102 -7.76 17.10 -15.49
C CYS A 102 -9.01 16.97 -14.61
N ALA A 103 -9.36 15.76 -14.18
CA ALA A 103 -10.50 15.51 -13.31
C ALA A 103 -10.42 16.30 -11.99
N PHE A 104 -9.23 16.34 -11.38
CA PHE A 104 -8.97 17.16 -10.19
C PHE A 104 -9.18 18.66 -10.44
N LEU A 105 -8.61 19.19 -11.53
CA LEU A 105 -8.75 20.61 -11.89
C LEU A 105 -10.20 20.99 -12.22
N ASP A 106 -10.91 20.10 -12.91
CA ASP A 106 -12.31 20.25 -13.31
C ASP A 106 -13.30 19.95 -12.15
N LYS A 107 -12.80 19.55 -10.98
CA LYS A 107 -13.60 19.14 -9.81
C LYS A 107 -14.64 18.06 -10.11
N ARG A 108 -14.28 17.11 -10.97
CA ARG A 108 -15.11 15.96 -11.33
C ARG A 108 -14.42 14.65 -10.93
N PRO A 109 -15.16 13.55 -10.77
CA PRO A 109 -14.56 12.24 -10.62
C PRO A 109 -13.74 11.88 -11.89
N PRO A 110 -12.59 11.21 -11.73
CA PRO A 110 -11.85 10.65 -12.86
C PRO A 110 -12.59 9.45 -13.45
N GLY A 111 -12.32 9.14 -14.72
CA GLY A 111 -13.05 8.07 -15.43
C GLY A 111 -12.96 6.65 -14.84
N TRP A 112 -12.02 6.39 -13.93
CA TRP A 112 -11.91 5.10 -13.22
C TRP A 112 -12.64 5.06 -11.87
N ALA A 113 -13.09 6.21 -11.35
CA ALA A 113 -13.81 6.23 -10.09
C ALA A 113 -15.10 5.40 -10.21
N PRO A 114 -15.50 4.65 -9.16
CA PRO A 114 -16.78 3.95 -9.16
C PRO A 114 -17.91 4.91 -9.48
N GLN A 115 -18.78 4.52 -10.43
CA GLN A 115 -20.01 5.26 -10.69
C GLN A 115 -20.95 5.08 -9.49
N ALA A 116 -21.53 6.19 -9.05
CA ALA A 116 -22.52 6.20 -7.96
C ALA A 116 -23.83 5.51 -8.38
#